data_AF-A0AA51LZ52-F1
#
_entry.id   AF-A0AA51LZ52-F1
#
_cell.length_a   1.000
_cell.length_b   1.000
_cell.length_c   1.000
_cell.angle_alpha   90.00
_cell.angle_beta   90.00
_cell.angle_gamma   90.00
#
_symmetry.space_group_name_H-M   'P 1'
#
loop_
_entity.id
_entity.type
_entity.pdbx_description
1 polymer ?
#
loop_
_entity_poly.entity_id
_entity_poly.type
_entity_poly.pdbx_seq_one_letter_code
_entity_poly.pdbx_strand_id
1 'polypeptide(L)' 'MPRSVGDRYACEKCGAQLVYEKSCPCNEEMAHSEICCGDQMKRVPEGAPG' A
#
# COMPACT_ATOMS: atom_id res chain seq x y z
N MET A 1 7.35 -5.66 6.19
CA MET A 1 6.03 -6.02 6.78
C MET A 1 5.16 -6.62 5.70
N PRO A 2 4.65 -7.85 5.90
CA PRO A 2 3.67 -8.46 4.99
C PRO A 2 2.44 -7.57 4.87
N ARG A 3 1.86 -7.51 3.67
CA ARG A 3 0.60 -6.78 3.43
C ARG A 3 -0.57 -7.72 3.60
N SER A 4 -1.54 -7.28 4.38
CA SER A 4 -2.77 -8.01 4.64
C SER A 4 -3.82 -7.69 3.58
N VAL A 5 -4.75 -8.61 3.39
CA VAL A 5 -5.94 -8.32 2.57
C VAL A 5 -6.66 -7.12 3.18
N GLY A 6 -7.00 -6.14 2.34
CA GLY A 6 -7.64 -4.89 2.74
C GLY A 6 -6.68 -3.73 2.97
N ASP A 7 -5.37 -3.97 3.07
CA ASP A 7 -4.39 -2.88 3.17
C ASP A 7 -4.48 -1.96 1.96
N ARG A 8 -4.52 -0.65 2.22
CA ARG A 8 -4.63 0.38 1.20
C ARG A 8 -3.42 1.28 1.19
N TYR A 9 -3.00 1.66 -0.01
CA TYR A 9 -1.93 2.62 -0.24
C TYR A 9 -2.42 3.70 -1.17
N ALA A 10 -2.11 4.96 -0.89
CA ALA A 10 -2.49 6.09 -1.73
C ALA A 10 -1.25 6.82 -2.26
N CYS A 11 -1.34 7.21 -3.53
CA CYS A 11 -0.42 8.16 -4.12
C CYS A 11 -0.92 9.57 -3.85
N GLU A 12 -0.16 10.37 -3.12
CA GLU A 12 -0.54 11.76 -2.81
C GLU A 12 -0.48 12.70 -4.02
N LYS A 13 0.18 12.29 -5.12
CA LYS A 13 0.33 13.12 -6.32
C LYS A 13 -0.86 13.01 -7.28
N CYS A 14 -1.31 11.79 -7.56
CA CYS A 14 -2.37 11.54 -8.54
C CYS A 14 -3.68 11.04 -7.90
N GLY A 15 -3.68 10.73 -6.60
CA GLY A 15 -4.84 10.21 -5.88
C GLY A 15 -5.11 8.71 -6.12
N ALA A 16 -4.25 8.00 -6.87
CA ALA A 16 -4.44 6.58 -7.11
C ALA A 16 -4.36 5.77 -5.80
N GLN A 17 -5.21 4.75 -5.69
CA GLN A 17 -5.24 3.83 -4.55
C GLN A 17 -4.88 2.42 -5.00
N LEU A 18 -4.00 1.77 -4.24
CA LEU A 18 -3.66 0.36 -4.36
C LEU A 18 -4.30 -0.36 -3.18
N VAL A 19 -5.07 -1.40 -3.47
CA VAL A 19 -5.75 -2.23 -2.47
C VAL A 19 -5.20 -3.64 -2.58
N TYR A 20 -4.75 -4.20 -1.47
CA TYR A 20 -4.32 -5.58 -1.41
C TYR A 20 -5.55 -6.49 -1.34
N GLU A 21 -5.93 -7.10 -2.46
CA GLU A 21 -7.02 -8.10 -2.49
C GLU A 21 -6.56 -9.48 -2.00
N LYS A 22 -5.24 -9.71 -2.01
CA LYS A 22 -4.59 -10.94 -1.52
C LYS A 22 -3.43 -10.56 -0.62
N SER A 23 -3.14 -11.40 0.37
CA SER A 23 -1.97 -11.24 1.22
C SER A 23 -0.69 -11.40 0.41
N CYS A 24 0.31 -10.55 0.65
CA CYS A 24 1.63 -10.76 0.03
C CYS A 24 2.31 -11.96 0.71
N PRO A 25 2.88 -12.92 -0.04
CA PRO A 25 3.62 -14.05 0.51
C PRO A 25 5.01 -13.66 1.06
N CYS A 26 5.19 -12.40 1.41
CA CYS A 26 6.46 -11.71 1.55
C CYS A 26 6.82 -11.66 3.05
N ASN A 27 8.02 -12.12 3.42
CA ASN A 27 8.44 -12.14 4.83
C ASN A 27 8.79 -10.71 5.33
N GLU A 28 9.02 -10.55 6.64
CA GLU A 28 9.27 -9.22 7.22
C GLU A 28 10.58 -8.57 6.74
N GLU A 29 11.53 -9.39 6.27
CA GLU A 29 12.83 -8.98 5.74
C GLU A 29 12.74 -8.46 4.28
N MET A 30 11.64 -8.73 3.58
CA MET A 30 11.41 -8.24 2.22
C MET A 30 10.73 -6.86 2.21
N ALA A 31 11.49 -5.86 1.74
CA ALA A 31 10.98 -4.53 1.48
C ALA A 31 9.95 -4.54 0.34
N HIS A 32 8.79 -3.93 0.57
CA HIS A 32 7.77 -3.73 -0.47
C HIS A 32 7.91 -2.33 -1.03
N SER A 33 7.87 -2.24 -2.36
CA SER A 33 7.93 -0.97 -3.07
C SER A 33 6.64 -0.76 -3.84
N GLU A 34 5.63 -0.19 -3.19
CA GLU A 34 4.41 0.30 -3.85
C GLU A 34 4.72 1.66 -4.49
N ILE A 35 5.25 1.69 -5.72
CA ILE A 35 5.67 2.94 -6.38
C ILE A 35 4.57 3.48 -7.30
N CYS A 36 4.23 4.76 -7.15
CA CYS A 36 3.37 5.50 -8.06
C CYS A 36 3.88 6.94 -8.23
N CYS A 37 3.85 7.47 -9.45
CA CYS A 37 4.39 8.80 -9.79
C CYS A 37 5.88 9.00 -9.42
N GLY A 38 6.66 7.91 -9.35
CA GLY A 38 8.07 7.92 -8.99
C GLY A 38 8.36 7.90 -7.49
N ASP A 39 7.33 7.89 -6.64
CA ASP A 39 7.46 7.88 -5.18
C ASP A 39 6.81 6.64 -4.57
N GLN A 40 7.27 6.27 -3.37
CA GLN A 40 6.62 5.26 -2.55
C GLN A 40 5.24 5.76 -2.09
N MET A 41 4.20 4.97 -2.33
CA MET A 41 2.85 5.23 -1.88
C MET A 41 2.75 5.13 -0.35
N LYS A 42 1.87 5.92 0.25
CA LYS A 42 1.66 5.91 1.71
C LYS A 42 0.55 4.95 2.09
N ARG A 43 0.75 4.17 3.15
CA ARG A 43 -0.31 3.33 3.74
C ARG A 43 -1.43 4.23 4.24
N VAL A 44 -2.65 3.94 3.83
CA VAL A 44 -3.86 4.60 4.34
C VAL A 44 -4.33 3.78 5.54
N PRO A 45 -4.47 4.40 6.73
CA PRO A 45 -5.00 3.70 7.89
C PRO A 45 -6.44 3.25 7.61
N GLU A 46 -6.77 2.04 8.02
CA GLU A 46 -8.13 1.52 7.96
C GLU A 46 -9.04 2.42 8.82
N GLY A 47 -9.98 3.11 8.19
CA GLY A 47 -10.88 4.08 8.84
C GLY A 47 -10.55 5.56 8.65
N ALA A 48 -9.52 5.93 7.90
CA ALA A 48 -9.34 7.33 7.48
C ALA A 48 -10.40 7.71 6.42
N PRO A 49 -11.19 8.79 6.62
CA PRO A 49 -12.08 9.28 5.57
C PRO A 49 -11.24 9.72 4.37
N GLY A 50 -11.58 9.19 3.18
CA GLY A 50 -10.95 9.55 1.91
C GLY A 50 -11.49 10.85 1.32
#